data_AF-A0A0F2C8U4-F1
#
_entry.id   AF-A0A0F2C8U4-F1
#
_cell.length_a   1.000
_cell.length_b   1.000
_cell.length_c   1.000
_cell.angle_alpha   90.00
_cell.angle_beta   90.00
_cell.angle_gamma   90.00
#
_symmetry.space_group_name_H-M   'P 1'
#
loop_
_entity.id
_entity.type
_entity.pdbx_description
1 polymer ?
#
loop_
_entity_poly.entity_id
_entity_poly.type
_entity_poly.pdbx_seq_one_letter_code
_entity_poly.pdbx_strand_id
1 'polypeptide(L)'
;MATMTFEPPALSSPFRVLPLGKLDTYENGAAVVTVGAFPGDAPVGVSLVPEFRDFYEALNPSVVVPEAHGGSAQLLKDFAGEGLVKLLPAHPGLQDLDVVVTCVAPVTVKQVGSGSYVLDADGREFEVSELAFRMLPLLDGQRTLEEVAVDVRATVLADRAQRAAMEDIERDSGQSFDEMLAEEALLLIRELFDVGVGHFERQA
;
A
#
# COMPACT_ATOMS: atom_id res chain seq x y z
N MET A 1 37.40 -15.98 -28.40
CA MET A 1 36.57 -14.92 -27.79
C MET A 1 35.57 -15.59 -26.87
N ALA A 2 35.58 -15.27 -25.58
CA ALA A 2 34.54 -15.74 -24.67
C ALA A 2 33.36 -14.77 -24.77
N THR A 3 32.21 -15.27 -25.21
CA THR A 3 30.96 -14.51 -25.18
C THR A 3 30.42 -14.61 -23.76
N MET A 4 30.37 -13.48 -23.06
CA MET A 4 29.76 -13.39 -21.73
C MET A 4 28.30 -13.00 -21.95
N THR A 5 27.39 -13.96 -21.75
CA THR A 5 25.95 -13.70 -21.82
C THR A 5 25.52 -13.12 -20.48
N PHE A 6 25.04 -11.87 -20.49
CA PHE A 6 24.43 -11.25 -19.33
C PHE A 6 22.96 -11.65 -19.30
N GLU A 7 22.56 -12.50 -18.35
CA GLU A 7 21.15 -12.74 -18.08
C GLU A 7 20.63 -11.59 -17.22
N PRO A 8 19.69 -10.78 -17.72
CA PRO A 8 19.11 -9.73 -16.90
C PRO A 8 18.35 -10.33 -15.72
N PRO A 9 18.29 -9.63 -14.58
CA PRO A 9 17.54 -10.10 -13.42
C PRO A 9 16.05 -10.27 -13.75
N ALA A 10 15.47 -11.35 -13.25
CA ALA A 10 14.03 -11.59 -13.31
C ALA A 10 13.36 -11.39 -11.94
N LEU A 11 12.07 -11.04 -11.97
CA LEU A 11 11.12 -11.27 -10.89
C LEU A 11 10.16 -12.35 -11.40
N SER A 12 10.52 -13.61 -11.13
CA SER A 12 9.97 -14.82 -11.76
C SER A 12 8.74 -15.38 -11.06
N SER A 13 8.02 -14.55 -10.32
CA SER A 13 6.80 -14.94 -9.62
C SER A 13 5.88 -13.74 -9.54
N PRO A 14 4.56 -13.92 -9.66
CA PRO A 14 3.61 -12.83 -9.54
C PRO A 14 3.76 -12.06 -8.23
N PHE A 15 3.72 -10.74 -8.32
CA PHE A 15 3.97 -9.83 -7.21
C PHE A 15 3.06 -8.60 -7.31
N ARG A 16 2.93 -7.87 -6.20
CA ARG A 16 2.33 -6.53 -6.18
C ARG A 16 3.42 -5.52 -5.85
N VAL A 17 3.21 -4.27 -6.27
CA VAL A 17 4.12 -3.17 -5.98
C VAL A 17 3.40 -2.15 -5.12
N LEU A 18 3.90 -1.94 -3.92
CA LEU A 18 3.43 -0.91 -3.01
C LEU A 18 4.35 0.31 -3.11
N PRO A 19 3.93 1.43 -3.73
CA PRO A 19 4.71 2.66 -3.74
C PRO A 19 4.79 3.23 -2.32
N LEU A 20 5.99 3.54 -1.83
CA LEU A 20 6.24 3.98 -0.44
C LEU A 20 6.44 5.50 -0.30
N GLY A 21 6.53 6.23 -1.40
CA GLY A 21 6.71 7.67 -1.39
C GLY A 21 5.63 8.43 -2.14
N LYS A 22 5.42 9.68 -1.72
CA LYS A 22 4.57 10.64 -2.42
C LYS A 22 5.32 11.17 -3.65
N LEU A 23 4.70 11.08 -4.82
CA LEU A 23 5.22 11.65 -6.05
C LEU A 23 4.75 13.11 -6.19
N ASP A 24 5.67 14.06 -6.07
CA ASP A 24 5.43 15.47 -6.36
C ASP A 24 5.99 15.81 -7.75
N THR A 25 5.14 16.38 -8.62
CA THR A 25 5.54 16.86 -9.95
C THR A 25 5.52 18.38 -9.99
N TYR A 26 6.60 18.98 -10.50
CA TYR A 26 6.80 20.43 -10.57
C TYR A 26 6.56 20.96 -11.99
N GLU A 27 6.28 22.27 -12.13
CA GLU A 27 5.97 22.91 -13.42
C GLU A 27 7.07 22.75 -14.47
N ASN A 28 8.32 22.57 -14.05
CA ASN A 28 9.46 22.33 -14.93
C ASN A 28 9.59 20.87 -15.41
N GLY A 29 8.65 20.01 -15.05
CA GLY A 29 8.65 18.57 -15.35
C GLY A 29 9.53 17.74 -14.43
N ALA A 30 10.19 18.34 -13.43
CA ALA A 30 10.88 17.59 -12.39
C ALA A 30 9.86 16.80 -11.57
N ALA A 31 10.24 15.59 -11.19
CA ALA A 31 9.46 14.73 -10.32
C ALA A 31 10.32 14.29 -9.15
N VAL A 32 9.78 14.33 -7.93
CA VAL A 32 10.47 13.88 -6.73
C VAL A 32 9.56 12.91 -6.00
N VAL A 33 10.07 11.72 -5.71
CA VAL A 33 9.43 10.80 -4.78
C VAL A 33 9.97 11.09 -3.40
N THR A 34 9.09 11.44 -2.47
CA THR A 34 9.46 11.74 -1.10
C THR A 34 8.98 10.61 -0.19
N VAL A 35 9.91 9.96 0.52
CA VAL A 35 9.64 8.91 1.50
C VAL A 35 9.94 9.45 2.90
N GLY A 36 9.05 9.23 3.87
CA GLY A 36 9.26 9.63 5.27
C GLY A 36 9.30 11.14 5.51
N ALA A 37 8.58 11.95 4.72
CA ALA A 37 8.46 13.38 5.00
C ALA A 37 7.52 13.62 6.19
N PHE A 38 8.09 13.75 7.39
CA PHE A 38 7.34 14.13 8.59
C PHE A 38 7.77 15.48 9.17
N PRO A 39 6.90 16.11 9.98
CA PRO A 39 7.18 17.36 10.65
C PRO A 39 8.37 17.21 11.62
N GLY A 40 9.53 17.73 11.24
CA GLY A 40 10.72 17.80 12.09
C GLY A 40 11.97 17.16 11.51
N ASP A 41 11.84 16.26 10.54
CA ASP A 41 12.97 15.66 9.83
C ASP A 41 13.13 16.22 8.41
N ALA A 42 14.35 16.18 7.90
CA ALA A 42 14.62 16.55 6.51
C ALA A 42 14.11 15.42 5.60
N PRO A 43 13.13 15.68 4.71
CA PRO A 43 12.63 14.66 3.80
C PRO A 43 13.76 14.09 2.93
N VAL A 44 13.76 12.77 2.71
CA VAL A 44 14.59 12.15 1.68
C VAL A 44 13.77 12.10 0.40
N GLY A 45 14.10 13.00 -0.53
CA GLY A 45 13.50 13.04 -1.86
C GLY A 45 14.43 12.42 -2.90
N VAL A 46 13.92 11.50 -3.72
CA VAL A 46 14.62 10.98 -4.89
C VAL A 46 14.03 11.62 -6.14
N SER A 47 14.86 12.39 -6.85
CA SER A 47 14.47 12.97 -8.13
C SER A 47 14.38 11.88 -9.21
N LEU A 48 13.24 11.82 -9.89
CA LEU A 48 13.00 10.92 -11.00
C LEU A 48 13.19 11.64 -12.34
N VAL A 49 13.81 10.94 -13.29
CA VAL A 49 13.74 11.32 -14.72
C VAL A 49 12.33 11.02 -15.25
N PRO A 50 11.87 11.68 -16.33
CA PRO A 50 10.50 11.56 -16.82
C PRO A 50 10.03 10.12 -17.06
N GLU A 51 10.89 9.26 -17.62
CA GLU A 51 10.57 7.86 -17.89
C GLU A 51 10.33 7.05 -16.60
N PHE A 52 11.03 7.40 -15.52
CA PHE A 52 10.89 6.76 -14.22
C PHE A 52 9.71 7.30 -13.44
N ARG A 53 9.36 8.57 -13.66
CA ARG A 53 8.13 9.17 -13.13
C ARG A 53 6.92 8.43 -13.68
N ASP A 54 6.78 8.31 -15.00
CA ASP A 54 5.61 7.67 -15.61
C ASP A 54 5.47 6.21 -15.15
N PHE A 55 6.61 5.52 -14.99
CA PHE A 55 6.64 4.16 -14.43
C PHE A 55 6.16 4.12 -12.97
N TYR A 56 6.63 5.04 -12.12
CA TYR A 56 6.26 5.11 -10.70
C TYR A 56 4.79 5.51 -10.52
N GLU A 57 4.30 6.48 -11.30
CA GLU A 57 2.91 6.95 -11.30
C GLU A 57 1.92 5.86 -11.72
N ALA A 58 2.35 4.90 -12.54
CA ALA A 58 1.53 3.77 -12.97
C ALA A 58 1.48 2.60 -11.98
N LEU A 59 2.24 2.64 -10.88
CA LEU A 59 2.25 1.57 -9.87
C LEU A 59 0.92 1.54 -9.10
N ASN A 60 0.35 0.36 -8.96
CA ASN A 60 -0.91 0.16 -8.26
C ASN A 60 -0.83 -1.08 -7.35
N PRO A 61 -0.93 -0.93 -6.01
CA PRO A 61 -0.82 -2.04 -5.07
C PRO A 61 -1.97 -3.05 -5.16
N SER A 62 -3.09 -2.70 -5.79
CA SER A 62 -4.21 -3.61 -6.03
C SER A 62 -4.05 -4.48 -7.28
N VAL A 63 -3.00 -4.25 -8.09
CA VAL A 63 -2.76 -4.98 -9.33
C VAL A 63 -1.65 -6.02 -9.14
N VAL A 64 -1.97 -7.28 -9.41
CA VAL A 64 -0.96 -8.35 -9.49
C VAL A 64 -0.20 -8.23 -10.81
N VAL A 65 1.10 -8.01 -10.71
CA VAL A 65 2.04 -8.03 -11.83
C VAL A 65 2.49 -9.48 -12.03
N PRO A 66 2.23 -10.12 -13.19
CA PRO A 66 2.47 -11.55 -13.39
C PRO A 66 3.96 -11.91 -13.32
N GLU A 67 4.82 -11.25 -14.09
CA GLU A 67 6.28 -11.39 -14.04
C GLU A 67 6.91 -10.11 -14.61
N ALA A 68 8.14 -9.81 -14.20
CA ALA A 68 8.93 -8.74 -14.80
C ALA A 68 10.31 -9.26 -15.25
N HIS A 69 10.77 -8.77 -16.39
CA HIS A 69 12.03 -9.17 -17.01
C HIS A 69 12.83 -7.95 -17.48
N GLY A 70 14.14 -8.10 -17.61
CA GLY A 70 14.96 -7.06 -18.24
C GLY A 70 14.98 -5.77 -17.42
N GLY A 71 14.85 -4.64 -18.12
CA GLY A 71 14.97 -3.31 -17.52
C GLY A 71 13.90 -2.99 -16.46
N SER A 72 12.66 -3.47 -16.62
CA SER A 72 11.60 -3.20 -15.63
C SER A 72 11.83 -3.95 -14.33
N ALA A 73 12.32 -5.20 -14.40
CA ALA A 73 12.68 -5.97 -13.21
C ALA A 73 13.87 -5.35 -12.47
N GLN A 74 14.88 -4.85 -13.20
CA GLN A 74 15.99 -4.13 -12.59
C GLN A 74 15.51 -2.83 -11.93
N LEU A 75 14.69 -2.03 -12.62
CA LEU A 75 14.17 -0.77 -12.10
C LEU A 75 13.35 -0.96 -10.81
N LEU A 76 12.49 -1.98 -10.76
CA LEU A 76 11.73 -2.32 -9.55
C LEU A 76 12.63 -2.75 -8.39
N LYS A 77 13.71 -3.50 -8.68
CA LYS A 77 14.71 -3.87 -7.67
C LYS A 77 15.49 -2.65 -7.17
N ASP A 78 15.84 -1.73 -8.06
CA ASP A 78 16.52 -0.49 -7.71
C ASP A 78 15.62 0.38 -6.83
N PHE A 79 14.36 0.57 -7.22
CA PHE A 79 13.37 1.30 -6.42
C PHE A 79 13.14 0.65 -5.06
N ALA A 80 13.10 -0.69 -4.99
CA ALA A 80 12.96 -1.39 -3.72
C ALA A 80 14.22 -1.24 -2.84
N GLY A 81 15.41 -1.28 -3.43
CA GLY A 81 16.68 -1.06 -2.74
C GLY A 81 16.82 0.36 -2.18
N GLU A 82 16.25 1.34 -2.87
CA GLU A 82 16.19 2.75 -2.43
C GLU A 82 15.00 3.04 -1.49
N GLY A 83 14.17 2.03 -1.17
CA GLY A 83 13.01 2.20 -0.28
C GLY A 83 11.87 3.03 -0.88
N LEU A 84 11.83 3.17 -2.20
CA LEU A 84 10.74 3.88 -2.91
C LEU A 84 9.52 3.00 -3.13
N VAL A 85 9.71 1.67 -3.20
CA VAL A 85 8.63 0.70 -3.33
C VAL A 85 8.89 -0.51 -2.43
N LYS A 86 7.83 -1.22 -2.05
CA LYS A 86 7.91 -2.57 -1.50
C LYS A 86 7.35 -3.56 -2.52
N LEU A 87 8.10 -4.63 -2.76
CA LEU A 87 7.64 -5.76 -3.57
C LEU A 87 6.95 -6.76 -2.64
N LEU A 88 5.69 -7.06 -2.91
CA LEU A 88 4.86 -7.97 -2.13
C LEU A 88 4.55 -9.23 -2.94
N PRO A 89 4.32 -10.38 -2.29
CA PRO A 89 3.70 -11.53 -2.98
C PRO A 89 2.39 -11.14 -3.66
N ALA A 90 1.96 -11.89 -4.69
CA ALA A 90 0.67 -11.65 -5.35
C ALA A 90 -0.54 -11.71 -4.39
N HIS A 91 -0.42 -12.56 -3.36
CA HIS A 91 -1.36 -12.71 -2.27
C HIS A 91 -0.60 -12.50 -0.96
N PRO A 92 -0.38 -11.25 -0.54
CA PRO A 92 0.37 -10.96 0.68
C PRO A 92 -0.44 -11.41 1.90
N GLY A 93 0.25 -12.00 2.87
CA GLY A 93 -0.29 -12.18 4.21
C GLY A 93 -0.07 -10.92 5.06
N LEU A 94 -0.60 -10.93 6.28
CA LEU A 94 -0.42 -9.79 7.20
C LEU A 94 1.06 -9.49 7.49
N GLN A 95 1.91 -10.52 7.60
CA GLN A 95 3.34 -10.37 7.83
C GLN A 95 4.09 -9.65 6.70
N ASP A 96 3.50 -9.59 5.50
CA ASP A 96 4.09 -8.88 4.37
C ASP A 96 3.79 -7.36 4.43
N LEU A 97 2.91 -6.92 5.34
CA LEU A 97 2.50 -5.54 5.56
C LEU A 97 3.29 -4.86 6.69
N ASP A 98 4.60 -5.08 6.71
CA ASP A 98 5.56 -4.54 7.70
C ASP A 98 5.84 -3.03 7.55
N VAL A 99 4.96 -2.26 6.93
CA VAL A 99 5.13 -0.84 6.62
C VAL A 99 4.31 0.02 7.58
N VAL A 100 4.80 1.19 7.94
CA VAL A 100 4.12 2.11 8.86
C VAL A 100 3.45 3.22 8.06
N VAL A 101 2.17 3.47 8.31
CA VAL A 101 1.36 4.45 7.58
C VAL A 101 0.67 5.42 8.54
N THR A 102 0.54 6.67 8.10
CA THR A 102 -0.23 7.70 8.80
C THR A 102 -1.03 8.57 7.82
N CYS A 103 -2.05 9.25 8.34
CA CYS A 103 -2.83 10.25 7.61
C CYS A 103 -2.32 11.65 7.95
N VAL A 104 -1.78 12.38 6.97
CA VAL A 104 -1.24 13.74 7.18
C VAL A 104 -2.29 14.84 7.14
N ALA A 105 -3.52 14.51 6.75
CA ALA A 105 -4.64 15.43 6.69
C ALA A 105 -5.88 14.81 7.33
N PRO A 106 -6.80 15.63 7.86
CA PRO A 106 -8.08 15.14 8.35
C PRO A 106 -8.89 14.44 7.25
N VAL A 107 -9.46 13.29 7.58
CA VAL A 107 -10.41 12.55 6.73
C VAL A 107 -11.78 12.59 7.39
N THR A 108 -12.80 13.01 6.65
CA THR A 108 -14.19 12.97 7.13
C THR A 108 -14.80 11.63 6.74
N VAL A 109 -15.51 11.00 7.67
CA VAL A 109 -16.15 9.70 7.42
C VAL A 109 -17.67 9.83 7.44
N LYS A 110 -18.32 9.27 6.44
CA LYS A 110 -19.78 9.14 6.37
C LYS A 110 -20.16 7.69 6.13
N GLN A 111 -20.96 7.11 7.02
CA GLN A 111 -21.52 5.77 6.78
C GLN A 111 -22.55 5.80 5.64
N VAL A 112 -22.41 4.88 4.69
CA VAL A 112 -23.34 4.71 3.57
C VAL A 112 -23.83 3.27 3.57
N GLY A 113 -25.04 3.06 4.11
CA GLY A 113 -25.64 1.73 4.22
C GLY A 113 -25.04 0.85 5.33
N SER A 114 -25.30 -0.45 5.24
CA SER A 114 -24.81 -1.45 6.20
C SER A 114 -23.45 -1.98 5.74
N GLY A 115 -22.38 -1.56 6.41
CA GLY A 115 -21.03 -2.12 6.20
C GLY A 115 -20.14 -1.37 5.20
N SER A 116 -20.56 -0.21 4.71
CA SER A 116 -19.77 0.64 3.82
C SER A 116 -19.69 2.08 4.33
N TYR A 117 -18.55 2.72 4.08
CA TYR A 117 -18.22 4.08 4.51
C TYR A 117 -17.65 4.86 3.34
N VAL A 118 -18.02 6.12 3.23
CA VAL A 118 -17.39 7.08 2.32
C VAL A 118 -16.42 7.94 3.12
N LEU A 119 -15.18 7.99 2.67
CA LEU A 119 -14.13 8.86 3.16
C LEU A 119 -14.04 10.08 2.25
N ASP A 120 -14.06 11.28 2.83
CA ASP A 120 -13.82 12.56 2.16
C ASP A 120 -12.50 13.15 2.65
N ALA A 121 -11.57 13.32 1.72
CA ALA A 121 -10.29 13.98 1.90
C ALA A 121 -10.16 15.10 0.86
N ASP A 122 -10.19 16.35 1.32
CA ASP A 122 -10.06 17.56 0.47
C ASP A 122 -11.03 17.59 -0.73
N GLY A 123 -12.28 17.14 -0.52
CA GLY A 123 -13.32 17.12 -1.54
C GLY A 123 -13.22 15.94 -2.52
N ARG A 124 -12.33 14.98 -2.26
CA ARG A 124 -12.28 13.68 -2.96
C ARG A 124 -12.92 12.61 -2.10
N GLU A 125 -13.99 12.02 -2.62
CA GLU A 125 -14.73 10.94 -1.96
C GLU A 125 -14.33 9.58 -2.51
N PHE A 126 -14.17 8.60 -1.62
CA PHE A 126 -13.96 7.19 -1.97
C PHE A 126 -14.63 6.26 -0.96
N GLU A 127 -15.04 5.09 -1.42
CA GLU A 127 -15.76 4.11 -0.60
C GLU A 127 -14.78 3.08 -0.02
N VAL A 128 -14.97 2.76 1.26
CA VAL A 128 -14.19 1.74 1.97
C VAL A 128 -15.11 0.78 2.72
N SER A 129 -14.65 -0.46 2.88
CA SER A 129 -15.34 -1.48 3.67
C SER A 129 -15.35 -1.13 5.16
N GLU A 130 -16.17 -1.84 5.95
CA GLU A 130 -16.10 -1.77 7.41
C GLU A 130 -14.73 -2.17 7.97
N LEU A 131 -14.02 -3.12 7.35
CA LEU A 131 -12.70 -3.55 7.80
C LEU A 131 -11.67 -2.45 7.61
N ALA A 132 -11.62 -1.85 6.41
CA ALA A 132 -10.76 -0.71 6.10
C ALA A 132 -11.08 0.50 6.99
N PHE A 133 -12.37 0.79 7.22
CA PHE A 133 -12.78 1.86 8.14
C PHE A 133 -12.25 1.66 9.56
N ARG A 134 -12.23 0.42 10.07
CA ARG A 134 -11.70 0.10 11.42
C ARG A 134 -10.18 0.26 11.51
N MET A 135 -9.45 0.13 10.40
CA MET A 135 -8.00 0.37 10.37
C MET A 135 -7.65 1.85 10.42
N LEU A 136 -8.45 2.72 9.78
CA LEU A 136 -8.19 4.16 9.65
C LEU A 136 -7.79 4.87 10.97
N PRO A 137 -8.53 4.73 12.10
CA PRO A 137 -8.16 5.40 13.35
C PRO A 137 -6.88 4.85 14.00
N LEU A 138 -6.37 3.72 13.52
CA LEU A 138 -5.16 3.07 14.04
C LEU A 138 -3.91 3.43 13.24
N LEU A 139 -4.03 4.16 12.11
CA LEU A 139 -2.91 4.64 11.29
C LEU A 139 -2.24 5.86 11.95
N ASP A 140 -1.53 5.62 13.04
CA ASP A 140 -0.93 6.62 13.91
C ASP A 140 0.52 6.99 13.55
N GLY A 141 1.09 6.37 12.51
CA GLY A 141 2.48 6.55 12.14
C GLY A 141 3.50 5.88 13.08
N GLN A 142 3.04 5.00 13.97
CA GLN A 142 3.92 4.26 14.88
C GLN A 142 3.86 2.75 14.66
N ARG A 143 2.67 2.24 14.36
CA ARG A 143 2.44 0.80 14.15
C ARG A 143 2.51 0.41 12.69
N THR A 144 2.98 -0.81 12.43
CA THR A 144 2.94 -1.37 11.08
C THR A 144 1.49 -1.67 10.66
N LEU A 145 1.24 -1.76 9.36
CA LEU A 145 -0.05 -2.19 8.85
C LEU A 145 -0.39 -3.62 9.29
N GLU A 146 0.61 -4.49 9.48
CA GLU A 146 0.43 -5.79 10.13
C GLU A 146 -0.18 -5.63 11.53
N GLU A 147 0.43 -4.84 12.41
CA GLU A 147 -0.04 -4.62 13.78
C GLU A 147 -1.46 -4.03 13.79
N VAL A 148 -1.72 -3.05 12.93
CA VAL A 148 -3.04 -2.45 12.75
C VAL A 148 -4.08 -3.48 12.31
N ALA A 149 -3.75 -4.31 11.32
CA ALA A 149 -4.67 -5.34 10.83
C ALA A 149 -4.92 -6.43 11.88
N VAL A 150 -3.91 -6.81 12.65
CA VAL A 150 -4.03 -7.76 13.77
C VAL A 150 -4.94 -7.22 14.87
N ASP A 151 -4.84 -5.93 15.20
CA ASP A 151 -5.74 -5.28 16.17
C ASP A 151 -7.20 -5.27 15.70
N VAL A 152 -7.43 -4.95 14.42
CA VAL A 152 -8.77 -5.01 13.81
C VAL A 152 -9.30 -6.44 13.84
N ARG A 153 -8.48 -7.42 13.46
CA ARG A 153 -8.82 -8.84 13.53
C ARG A 153 -9.25 -9.26 14.93
N ALA A 154 -8.46 -8.92 15.95
CA ALA A 154 -8.77 -9.25 17.34
C ALA A 154 -10.11 -8.62 17.78
N THR A 155 -10.37 -7.38 17.37
CA THR A 155 -11.61 -6.66 17.68
C THR A 155 -12.83 -7.31 17.00
N VAL A 156 -12.73 -7.65 15.71
CA VAL A 156 -13.80 -8.31 14.95
C VAL A 156 -14.08 -9.69 15.54
N LEU A 157 -13.04 -10.48 15.82
CA LEU A 157 -13.20 -11.82 16.37
C LEU A 157 -13.64 -11.84 17.83
N ALA A 158 -13.57 -10.73 18.57
CA ALA A 158 -14.11 -10.65 19.93
C ALA A 158 -15.64 -10.66 19.93
N ASP A 159 -16.28 -10.15 18.88
CA ASP A 159 -17.73 -10.18 18.70
C ASP A 159 -18.18 -11.54 18.12
N ARG A 160 -19.13 -12.20 18.79
CA ARG A 160 -19.62 -13.52 18.37
C ARG A 160 -20.35 -13.50 17.02
N ALA A 161 -21.14 -12.47 16.76
CA ALA A 161 -21.88 -12.35 15.52
C ALA A 161 -20.93 -12.05 14.36
N GLN A 162 -19.96 -11.16 14.58
CA GLN A 162 -18.95 -10.86 13.56
C GLN A 162 -18.03 -12.06 13.29
N ARG A 163 -17.61 -12.79 14.34
CA ARG A 163 -16.85 -14.03 14.18
C ARG A 163 -17.58 -15.05 13.30
N ALA A 164 -18.87 -15.30 13.59
CA ALA A 164 -19.67 -16.23 12.79
C ALA A 164 -19.82 -15.74 11.34
N ALA A 165 -20.00 -14.44 11.12
CA ALA A 165 -20.04 -13.87 9.79
C ALA A 165 -18.72 -14.05 9.03
N MET A 166 -17.58 -13.88 9.69
CA MET A 166 -16.26 -14.12 9.06
C MET A 166 -16.06 -15.59 8.74
N GLU A 167 -16.42 -16.52 9.64
CA GLU A 167 -16.36 -17.97 9.39
C GLU A 167 -17.21 -18.37 8.18
N ASP A 168 -18.40 -17.77 8.02
CA ASP A 168 -19.25 -18.01 6.86
C ASP A 168 -18.61 -17.46 5.56
N ILE A 169 -18.02 -16.25 5.60
CA ILE A 169 -17.32 -15.68 4.43
C ILE A 169 -16.10 -16.52 4.05
N GLU A 170 -15.29 -16.95 5.01
CA GLU A 170 -14.11 -17.79 4.75
C GLU A 170 -14.52 -19.11 4.08
N ARG A 171 -15.61 -19.73 4.55
CA ARG A 171 -16.16 -20.95 3.96
C ARG A 171 -16.67 -20.73 2.54
N ASP A 172 -17.36 -19.62 2.30
CA ASP A 172 -18.05 -19.38 1.02
C ASP A 172 -17.09 -18.84 -0.06
N SER A 173 -16.09 -18.05 0.33
CA SER A 173 -15.09 -17.47 -0.58
C SER A 173 -13.84 -18.34 -0.75
N GLY A 174 -13.50 -19.16 0.24
CA GLY A 174 -12.24 -19.89 0.32
C GLY A 174 -11.03 -19.01 0.67
N GLN A 175 -11.23 -17.71 0.88
CA GLN A 175 -10.20 -16.77 1.33
C GLN A 175 -10.22 -16.68 2.86
N SER A 176 -9.05 -16.71 3.48
CA SER A 176 -8.92 -16.54 4.93
C SER A 176 -9.19 -15.09 5.35
N PHE A 177 -9.55 -14.88 6.61
CA PHE A 177 -9.77 -13.55 7.16
C PHE A 177 -8.49 -12.70 7.14
N ASP A 178 -7.33 -13.32 7.33
CA ASP A 178 -6.04 -12.64 7.26
C ASP A 178 -5.74 -12.15 5.83
N GLU A 179 -6.05 -12.95 4.81
CA GLU A 179 -5.94 -12.53 3.41
C GLU A 179 -6.93 -11.41 3.08
N MET A 180 -8.16 -11.47 3.59
CA MET A 180 -9.14 -10.39 3.41
C MET A 180 -8.64 -9.08 4.03
N LEU A 181 -8.12 -9.13 5.26
CA LEU A 181 -7.55 -7.95 5.91
C LEU A 181 -6.35 -7.39 5.16
N ALA A 182 -5.49 -8.25 4.60
CA ALA A 182 -4.37 -7.79 3.81
C ALA A 182 -4.81 -7.05 2.54
N GLU A 183 -5.82 -7.57 1.83
CA GLU A 183 -6.41 -6.91 0.65
C GLU A 183 -7.07 -5.57 1.01
N GLU A 184 -7.86 -5.54 2.09
CA GLU A 184 -8.52 -4.32 2.57
C GLU A 184 -7.52 -3.25 3.01
N ALA A 185 -6.39 -3.66 3.63
CA ALA A 185 -5.31 -2.74 3.95
C ALA A 185 -4.69 -2.15 2.67
N LEU A 186 -4.37 -2.97 1.67
CA LEU A 186 -3.81 -2.47 0.40
C LEU A 186 -4.76 -1.54 -0.36
N LEU A 187 -6.06 -1.86 -0.36
CA LEU A 187 -7.09 -1.00 -0.93
C LEU A 187 -7.16 0.34 -0.18
N LEU A 188 -7.22 0.31 1.16
CA LEU A 188 -7.21 1.52 1.96
C LEU A 188 -5.98 2.39 1.67
N ILE A 189 -4.79 1.79 1.58
CA ILE A 189 -3.57 2.52 1.24
C ILE A 189 -3.66 3.15 -0.14
N ARG A 190 -4.12 2.40 -1.15
CA ARG A 190 -4.29 2.95 -2.49
C ARG A 190 -5.14 4.22 -2.45
N GLU A 191 -6.31 4.15 -1.82
CA GLU A 191 -7.23 5.29 -1.79
C GLU A 191 -6.65 6.47 -1.00
N LEU A 192 -6.03 6.24 0.16
CA LEU A 192 -5.40 7.30 0.96
C LEU A 192 -4.29 8.01 0.19
N PHE A 193 -3.52 7.29 -0.63
CA PHE A 193 -2.44 7.86 -1.44
C PHE A 193 -2.99 8.55 -2.70
N ASP A 194 -4.03 8.01 -3.33
CA ASP A 194 -4.71 8.59 -4.49
C ASP A 194 -5.33 9.98 -4.15
N VAL A 195 -5.82 10.15 -2.92
CA VAL A 195 -6.31 11.45 -2.42
C VAL A 195 -5.23 12.29 -1.74
N GLY A 196 -3.99 11.79 -1.65
CA GLY A 196 -2.83 12.54 -1.17
C GLY A 196 -2.75 12.73 0.35
N VAL A 197 -3.49 11.94 1.14
CA VAL A 197 -3.49 12.03 2.61
C VAL A 197 -2.72 10.92 3.30
N GLY A 198 -2.49 9.78 2.64
CA GLY A 198 -1.67 8.70 3.16
C GLY A 198 -0.18 8.98 3.01
N HIS A 199 0.62 8.69 4.04
CA HIS A 199 2.07 8.79 4.03
C HIS A 199 2.70 7.57 4.71
N PHE A 200 3.83 7.10 4.19
CA PHE A 200 4.64 6.07 4.84
C PHE A 200 5.71 6.69 5.73
N GLU A 201 5.83 6.13 6.92
CA GLU A 201 6.88 6.42 7.89
C GLU A 201 8.12 5.60 7.58
N ARG A 202 9.28 6.23 7.72
CA ARG A 202 10.55 5.53 7.55
C ARG A 202 10.79 4.67 8.79
N GLN A 203 10.91 3.37 8.59
CA GLN A 203 11.39 2.49 9.65
C GLN A 203 12.90 2.73 9.86
N ALA A 204 13.27 2.96 11.13
CA ALA A 204 14.63 3.27 11.57
C ALA A 204 15.56 2.05 11.50
#